data_AF-A0A428JKC0-F1
#
_entry.id   AF-A0A428JKC0-F1
#
_cell.length_a   1.000
_cell.length_b   1.000
_cell.length_c   1.000
_cell.angle_alpha   90.00
_cell.angle_beta   90.00
_cell.angle_gamma   90.00
#
_symmetry.space_group_name_H-M   'P 1'
#
loop_
_entity.id
_entity.type
_entity.pdbx_description
1 polymer ?
#
loop_
_entity_poly.entity_id
_entity_poly.type
_entity_poly.pdbx_seq_one_letter_code
_entity_poly.pdbx_strand_id
1 'polypeptide(L)'
;MPWLLLALLTALCLAGYNFFIKLASGHISAAAGAVILQLVAAGLGGVWLLLLRLKGQPLTISGKGLGLAAAAGIGVGLAEILTFVVFSRGVPSSVGTPVIVGGSVLLTAVLGLVVLREALSGPQVLGLLLIVGGIALLARGH
;
A
#
# COMPACT_ATOMS: atom_id res chain seq x y z
N MET A 1 9.06 -8.49 -18.89
CA MET A 1 7.88 -9.37 -19.00
C MET A 1 7.52 -10.10 -17.70
N PRO A 2 8.44 -10.61 -16.84
CA PRO A 2 8.03 -11.25 -15.57
C PRO A 2 7.60 -10.27 -14.46
N TRP A 3 8.03 -8.99 -14.53
CA TRP A 3 7.66 -7.98 -13.54
C TRP A 3 6.18 -7.57 -13.62
N LEU A 4 5.57 -7.60 -14.81
CA LEU A 4 4.17 -7.23 -14.99
C LEU A 4 3.22 -8.28 -14.37
N LEU A 5 3.59 -9.57 -14.46
CA LEU A 5 2.85 -10.65 -13.81
C LEU A 5 2.91 -10.55 -12.29
N LEU A 6 4.09 -10.23 -11.74
CA LEU A 6 4.26 -9.95 -10.31
C LEU A 6 3.44 -8.72 -9.87
N ALA A 7 3.43 -7.67 -10.69
CA ALA A 7 2.62 -6.47 -10.44
C ALA A 7 1.12 -6.78 -10.46
N LEU A 8 0.64 -7.59 -11.41
CA LEU A 8 -0.75 -8.04 -11.49
C LEU A 8 -1.16 -8.90 -10.28
N LEU A 9 -0.31 -9.84 -9.87
CA LEU A 9 -0.51 -10.62 -8.65
C LEU A 9 -0.56 -9.71 -7.40
N THR A 10 0.32 -8.71 -7.33
CA THR A 10 0.34 -7.73 -6.25
C THR A 10 -0.95 -6.89 -6.25
N ALA A 11 -1.42 -6.47 -7.42
CA ALA A 11 -2.68 -5.75 -7.58
C ALA A 11 -3.88 -6.61 -7.14
N LEU A 12 -3.88 -7.90 -7.46
CA LEU A 12 -4.92 -8.85 -7.01
C LEU A 12 -4.91 -9.00 -5.48
N CYS A 13 -3.74 -9.15 -4.87
CA CYS A 13 -3.59 -9.19 -3.42
C CYS A 13 -4.06 -7.87 -2.76
N LEU A 14 -3.71 -6.72 -3.34
CA LEU A 14 -4.17 -5.40 -2.88
C LEU A 14 -5.68 -5.23 -3.01
N ALA A 15 -6.28 -5.74 -4.08
CA ALA A 15 -7.73 -5.72 -4.25
C ALA A 15 -8.41 -6.57 -3.16
N GLY A 16 -7.90 -7.78 -2.90
CA GLY A 16 -8.36 -8.62 -1.80
C GLY A 16 -8.22 -7.93 -0.44
N TYR A 17 -7.04 -7.36 -0.15
CA TYR A 17 -6.76 -6.59 1.06
C TYR A 17 -7.79 -5.46 1.27
N ASN A 18 -8.01 -4.61 0.28
CA ASN A 18 -8.94 -3.49 0.40
C ASN A 18 -10.39 -3.96 0.58
N PHE A 19 -10.77 -5.05 -0.09
CA PHE A 19 -12.09 -5.66 0.05
C PHE A 19 -12.32 -6.23 1.46
N PHE A 20 -11.37 -7.00 1.98
CA PHE A 20 -11.46 -7.59 3.31
C PHE A 20 -11.39 -6.54 4.42
N ILE A 21 -10.60 -5.47 4.28
CA ILE A 21 -10.60 -4.36 5.24
C ILE A 21 -11.98 -3.72 5.32
N LYS A 22 -12.64 -3.46 4.18
CA LYS A 22 -13.99 -2.91 4.19
C LYS A 22 -14.94 -3.84 4.94
N LEU A 23 -14.92 -5.13 4.61
CA LEU A 23 -15.78 -6.12 5.26
C LEU A 23 -15.53 -6.16 6.77
N ALA A 24 -14.25 -6.17 7.19
CA ALA A 24 -13.85 -6.16 8.58
C ALA A 24 -14.25 -4.85 9.29
N SER A 25 -14.17 -3.70 8.64
CA SER A 25 -14.48 -2.39 9.25
C SER A 25 -15.90 -2.28 9.81
N GLY A 26 -16.84 -3.12 9.36
CA GLY A 26 -18.19 -3.21 9.92
C GLY A 26 -18.32 -4.14 11.14
N HIS A 27 -17.31 -4.98 11.42
CA HIS A 27 -17.34 -6.00 12.46
C HIS A 27 -16.30 -5.79 13.58
N ILE A 28 -15.24 -5.01 13.32
CA ILE A 28 -14.16 -4.75 14.28
C ILE A 28 -13.80 -3.27 14.32
N SER A 29 -13.32 -2.80 15.48
CA SER A 29 -12.80 -1.43 15.59
C SER A 29 -11.59 -1.25 14.67
N ALA A 30 -11.46 -0.04 14.12
CA ALA A 30 -10.38 0.29 13.18
C ALA A 30 -8.98 -0.03 13.74
N ALA A 31 -8.75 0.27 15.01
CA ALA A 31 -7.50 -0.01 15.70
C ALA A 31 -7.25 -1.52 15.85
N ALA A 32 -8.27 -2.30 16.25
CA ALA A 32 -8.13 -3.75 16.37
C ALA A 32 -7.87 -4.42 15.01
N GLY A 33 -8.53 -3.96 13.94
CA GLY A 33 -8.32 -4.45 12.58
C GLY A 33 -6.91 -4.20 12.06
N ALA A 34 -6.38 -3.00 12.27
CA ALA A 34 -5.00 -2.67 11.91
C ALA A 34 -3.99 -3.56 12.67
N VAL A 35 -4.18 -3.77 13.98
CA VAL A 35 -3.27 -4.62 14.78
C VAL A 35 -3.27 -6.07 14.30
N ILE A 36 -4.44 -6.66 14.07
CA ILE A 36 -4.56 -8.05 13.59
C ILE A 36 -3.87 -8.18 12.22
N LEU A 37 -4.06 -7.21 11.34
CA LEU A 37 -3.44 -7.19 10.03
C LEU A 37 -1.92 -7.13 10.14
N GLN A 38 -1.39 -6.24 10.98
CA GLN A 38 0.05 -6.13 11.20
C GLN A 38 0.65 -7.42 11.77
N LEU A 39 -0.06 -8.11 12.67
CA LEU A 39 0.38 -9.40 13.22
C LEU A 39 0.45 -10.49 12.15
N VAL A 40 -0.57 -10.59 11.29
CA VAL A 40 -0.57 -11.55 10.18
C VAL A 40 0.52 -11.22 9.16
N ALA A 41 0.70 -9.94 8.83
CA ALA A 41 1.75 -9.47 7.92
C ALA A 41 3.16 -9.73 8.48
N ALA A 42 3.37 -9.46 9.77
CA ALA A 42 4.62 -9.75 10.47
C ALA A 42 4.90 -11.25 10.51
N GLY A 43 3.88 -12.09 10.71
CA GLY A 43 3.99 -13.54 10.65
C GLY A 43 4.44 -14.04 9.27
N LEU A 44 3.79 -13.58 8.20
CA LEU A 44 4.17 -13.93 6.82
C LEU A 44 5.60 -13.46 6.48
N GLY A 45 5.94 -12.22 6.85
CA GLY A 45 7.29 -11.68 6.67
C GLY A 45 8.34 -12.45 7.47
N GLY A 46 8.01 -12.86 8.69
CA GLY A 46 8.87 -13.65 9.56
C GLY A 46 9.13 -15.06 9.02
N VAL A 47 8.08 -15.75 8.54
CA VAL A 47 8.22 -17.06 7.88
C VAL A 47 9.10 -16.94 6.63
N TRP A 48 8.89 -15.91 5.81
CA TRP A 48 9.73 -15.67 4.63
C TRP A 48 11.20 -15.44 5.03
N LEU A 49 11.45 -14.59 6.03
CA LEU A 49 12.80 -14.32 6.54
C LEU A 49 13.46 -15.59 7.10
N LEU A 50 12.70 -16.45 7.79
CA LEU A 50 13.18 -17.74 8.28
C LEU A 50 13.54 -18.68 7.12
N LEU A 51 12.70 -18.75 6.08
CA LEU A 51 13.02 -19.53 4.87
C LEU A 51 14.29 -19.02 4.18
N LEU A 52 14.50 -17.70 4.13
CA LEU A 52 15.74 -17.11 3.57
C LEU A 52 16.97 -17.48 4.42
N ARG A 53 16.84 -17.44 5.75
CA ARG A 53 17.88 -17.91 6.68
C ARG A 53 18.21 -19.38 6.43
N LEU A 54 17.20 -20.23 6.31
CA LEU A 54 17.37 -21.68 6.06
C LEU A 54 17.98 -21.99 4.69
N LYS A 55 17.75 -21.13 3.70
CA LYS A 55 18.39 -21.21 2.37
C LYS A 55 19.80 -20.63 2.32
N GLY A 56 20.35 -20.17 3.45
CA GLY A 56 21.71 -19.64 3.53
C GLY A 56 21.91 -18.29 2.85
N GLN A 57 20.83 -17.52 2.58
CA GLN A 57 20.98 -16.20 1.98
C GLN A 57 21.61 -15.21 2.98
N PRO A 58 22.58 -14.38 2.55
CA PRO A 58 23.16 -13.36 3.41
C PRO A 58 22.11 -12.30 3.73
N LEU A 59 21.69 -12.23 4.99
CA LEU A 59 20.81 -11.17 5.48
C LEU A 59 21.66 -9.96 5.84
N THR A 60 21.84 -9.09 4.85
CA THR A 60 22.55 -7.82 4.97
C THR A 60 21.69 -6.82 5.75
N ILE A 61 21.86 -6.79 7.06
CA ILE A 61 21.21 -5.81 7.93
C ILE A 61 22.13 -4.59 8.03
N SER A 62 21.74 -3.48 7.40
CA SER A 62 22.42 -2.18 7.54
C SER A 62 21.65 -1.29 8.50
N GLY A 63 22.35 -0.60 9.42
CA GLY A 63 21.70 0.30 10.38
C GLY A 63 20.91 1.43 9.72
N LYS A 64 21.35 1.93 8.55
CA LYS A 64 20.58 2.89 7.73
C LYS A 64 19.32 2.26 7.14
N GLY A 65 19.40 1.00 6.69
CA GLY A 65 18.26 0.25 6.18
C GLY A 65 17.22 -0.02 7.25
N LEU A 66 17.65 -0.28 8.49
CA LEU A 66 16.76 -0.47 9.64
C LEU A 66 15.95 0.80 9.94
N GLY A 67 16.59 1.98 9.93
CA GLY A 67 15.90 3.25 10.14
C GLY A 67 14.86 3.57 9.07
N LEU A 68 15.20 3.34 7.79
CA LEU A 68 14.27 3.52 6.67
C LEU A 68 13.11 2.53 6.72
N ALA A 69 13.38 1.27 7.06
CA ALA A 69 12.35 0.24 7.23
C ALA A 69 11.40 0.56 8.39
N ALA A 70 11.93 1.06 9.51
CA ALA A 70 11.11 1.49 10.64
C ALA A 70 10.21 2.67 10.27
N ALA A 71 10.74 3.68 9.56
CA ALA A 71 9.95 4.81 9.07
C ALA A 71 8.85 4.36 8.09
N ALA A 72 9.15 3.43 7.18
CA ALA A 72 8.16 2.83 6.30
C ALA A 72 7.06 2.07 7.07
N GLY A 73 7.44 1.32 8.11
CA GLY A 73 6.50 0.61 8.98
C GLY A 73 5.53 1.56 9.71
N ILE A 74 6.03 2.68 10.24
CA ILE A 74 5.18 3.72 10.85
C ILE A 74 4.19 4.28 9.83
N GLY A 75 4.66 4.56 8.60
CA GLY A 75 3.81 5.04 7.51
C GLY A 75 2.71 4.06 7.14
N VAL A 76 3.04 2.77 7.00
CA VAL A 76 2.07 1.71 6.69
C VAL A 76 1.06 1.52 7.83
N GLY A 77 1.51 1.44 9.08
CA GLY A 77 0.62 1.26 10.22
C GLY A 77 -0.37 2.43 10.39
N LEU A 78 0.10 3.67 10.23
CA LEU A 78 -0.79 4.85 10.24
C LEU A 78 -1.76 4.83 9.05
N ALA A 79 -1.30 4.46 7.86
CA ALA A 79 -2.15 4.36 6.68
C ALA A 79 -3.25 3.30 6.85
N GLU A 80 -2.94 2.15 7.44
CA GLU A 80 -3.92 1.09 7.73
C GLU A 80 -4.98 1.57 8.72
N ILE A 81 -4.58 2.19 9.84
CA ILE A 81 -5.50 2.74 10.84
C ILE A 81 -6.43 3.78 10.18
N LEU A 82 -5.86 4.73 9.43
CA LEU A 82 -6.65 5.76 8.74
C LEU A 82 -7.59 5.16 7.69
N THR A 83 -7.15 4.14 6.96
CA THR A 83 -7.96 3.43 5.97
C THR A 83 -9.15 2.74 6.63
N PHE A 84 -8.93 2.03 7.73
CA PHE A 84 -10.00 1.44 8.53
C PHE A 84 -10.96 2.50 9.07
N VAL A 85 -10.46 3.64 9.55
CA VAL A 85 -11.29 4.76 10.01
C VAL A 85 -12.15 5.31 8.87
N VAL A 86 -11.59 5.52 7.68
CA VAL A 86 -12.33 5.99 6.50
C VAL A 86 -13.46 5.01 6.14
N PHE A 87 -13.18 3.70 6.13
CA PHE A 87 -14.22 2.70 5.84
C PHE A 87 -15.26 2.56 6.95
N SER A 88 -14.86 2.68 8.22
CA SER A 88 -15.79 2.68 9.36
C SER A 88 -16.77 3.84 9.34
N ARG A 89 -16.43 4.95 8.66
CA ARG A 89 -17.33 6.10 8.43
C ARG A 89 -18.36 5.86 7.32
N GLY A 90 -18.44 4.65 6.77
CA GLY A 90 -19.42 4.28 5.75
C GLY A 90 -19.02 4.69 4.33
N VAL A 91 -17.76 5.08 4.10
CA VAL A 91 -17.28 5.41 2.74
C VAL A 91 -17.27 4.13 1.90
N PRO A 92 -17.94 4.12 0.74
CA PRO A 92 -17.90 2.96 -0.14
C PRO A 92 -16.50 2.76 -0.71
N SER A 93 -16.06 1.49 -0.77
CA SER A 93 -14.75 1.11 -1.32
C SER A 93 -14.53 1.47 -2.77
N SER A 94 -15.61 1.65 -3.54
CA SER A 94 -15.55 2.17 -4.90
C SER A 94 -15.01 3.60 -4.97
N VAL A 95 -15.09 4.38 -3.88
CA VAL A 95 -14.55 5.75 -3.79
C VAL A 95 -13.34 5.80 -2.87
N GLY A 96 -13.42 5.19 -1.69
CA GLY A 96 -12.34 5.21 -0.71
C GLY A 96 -11.04 4.59 -1.22
N THR A 97 -11.12 3.42 -1.87
CA THR A 97 -9.94 2.71 -2.35
C THR A 97 -9.22 3.47 -3.48
N PRO A 98 -9.91 3.95 -4.54
CA PRO A 98 -9.24 4.76 -5.57
C PRO A 98 -8.66 6.06 -5.03
N VAL A 99 -9.31 6.74 -4.07
CA VAL A 99 -8.79 7.98 -3.49
C VAL A 99 -7.53 7.71 -2.66
N ILE A 100 -7.52 6.67 -1.82
CA ILE A 100 -6.37 6.31 -0.97
C ILE A 100 -5.20 5.81 -1.82
N VAL A 101 -5.44 4.79 -2.66
CA VAL A 101 -4.40 4.18 -3.50
C VAL A 101 -3.93 5.14 -4.57
N GLY A 102 -4.85 5.86 -5.18
CA GLY A 102 -4.55 6.81 -6.23
C GLY A 102 -3.86 8.08 -5.73
N GLY A 103 -4.30 8.61 -4.60
CA GLY A 103 -3.64 9.73 -3.93
C GLY A 103 -2.23 9.37 -3.46
N SER A 104 -2.02 8.15 -2.96
CA SER A 104 -0.70 7.69 -2.55
C SER A 104 0.25 7.48 -3.74
N VAL A 105 -0.24 7.00 -4.89
CA VAL A 105 0.54 6.91 -6.13
C VAL A 105 1.01 8.29 -6.58
N LEU A 106 0.12 9.29 -6.55
CA LEU A 106 0.46 10.69 -6.85
C LEU A 106 1.54 11.22 -5.92
N LEU A 107 1.36 11.09 -4.60
CA LEU A 107 2.31 11.57 -3.61
C LEU A 107 3.66 10.85 -3.73
N THR A 108 3.64 9.55 -4.02
CA THR A 108 4.85 8.76 -4.25
C THR A 108 5.58 9.21 -5.50
N ALA A 109 4.86 9.50 -6.59
CA ALA A 109 5.48 10.03 -7.82
C ALA A 109 6.11 11.41 -7.58
N VAL A 110 5.45 12.29 -6.80
CA VAL A 110 6.01 13.59 -6.41
C VAL A 110 7.26 13.41 -5.54
N LEU A 111 7.22 12.52 -4.55
CA LEU A 111 8.37 12.22 -3.71
C LEU A 111 9.51 11.58 -4.51
N GLY A 112 9.23 10.70 -5.47
CA GLY A 112 10.23 10.13 -6.39
C GLY A 112 10.91 11.21 -7.24
N LEU A 113 10.14 12.18 -7.71
CA LEU A 113 10.65 13.31 -8.50
C LEU A 113 11.46 14.31 -7.65
N VAL A 114 11.01 14.61 -6.43
CA VAL A 114 11.64 15.61 -5.54
C VAL A 114 12.82 15.03 -4.75
N VAL A 115 12.68 13.83 -4.19
CA VAL A 115 13.64 13.22 -3.27
C VAL A 115 14.60 12.29 -4.01
N LEU A 116 14.10 11.40 -4.88
CA LEU A 116 14.95 10.49 -5.66
C LEU A 116 15.49 11.13 -6.95
N ARG A 117 14.99 12.33 -7.32
CA ARG A 117 15.33 13.04 -8.57
C ARG A 117 15.14 12.18 -9.82
N GLU A 118 14.14 11.31 -9.80
CA GLU A 118 13.83 10.46 -10.95
C GLU A 118 13.23 11.31 -12.08
N ALA A 119 13.77 11.17 -13.29
CA ALA A 119 13.23 11.81 -14.47
C ALA A 119 12.01 11.02 -14.97
N LEU A 120 10.81 11.56 -14.76
CA LEU A 120 9.58 11.00 -15.32
C LEU A 120 9.55 11.22 -16.84
N SER A 121 9.38 10.13 -17.58
CA SER A 121 9.16 10.22 -19.03
C SER A 121 7.78 10.83 -19.35
N GLY A 122 7.65 11.56 -20.46
CA GLY A 122 6.38 12.17 -20.88
C GLY A 122 5.16 11.24 -20.85
N PRO A 123 5.28 9.96 -21.30
CA PRO A 123 4.19 8.99 -21.20
C PRO A 123 3.80 8.62 -19.76
N GLN A 124 4.76 8.59 -18.82
CA GLN A 124 4.48 8.31 -17.40
C GLN A 124 3.71 9.46 -16.75
N VAL A 125 4.00 10.71 -17.12
CA VAL A 125 3.24 11.89 -16.66
C VAL A 125 1.81 11.83 -17.17
N LEU A 126 1.60 11.49 -18.45
CA LEU A 126 0.27 11.33 -19.02
C LEU A 126 -0.52 10.20 -18.33
N GLY A 127 0.14 9.06 -18.09
CA GLY A 127 -0.46 7.94 -17.35
C GLY A 127 -0.84 8.33 -15.91
N LEU A 128 0.00 9.09 -15.23
CA LEU A 128 -0.30 9.61 -13.90
C LEU A 128 -1.54 10.52 -13.94
N LEU A 129 -1.58 11.48 -14.87
CA LEU A 129 -2.73 12.37 -15.05
C LEU A 129 -4.04 11.63 -15.37
N LEU A 130 -3.97 10.57 -16.16
CA LEU A 130 -5.11 9.68 -16.44
C LEU A 130 -5.59 8.94 -15.19
N ILE A 131 -4.66 8.47 -14.35
CA ILE A 131 -5.01 7.88 -13.05
C ILE A 131 -5.70 8.92 -12.17
N VAL A 132 -5.14 10.14 -12.04
CA VAL A 132 -5.76 11.24 -11.27
C VAL A 132 -7.16 11.55 -11.79
N GLY A 133 -7.29 11.72 -13.11
CA GLY A 133 -8.57 12.00 -13.75
C GLY A 133 -9.59 10.89 -13.52
N GLY A 134 -9.17 9.63 -13.62
CA GLY A 134 -10.00 8.47 -13.32
C GLY A 134 -10.48 8.45 -11.87
N ILE A 135 -9.58 8.70 -10.91
CA ILE A 135 -9.93 8.78 -9.48
C ILE A 135 -10.90 9.93 -9.22
N ALA A 136 -10.65 11.11 -9.79
CA ALA A 136 -11.52 12.28 -9.64
C ALA A 136 -12.93 12.04 -10.22
N LEU A 137 -13.02 11.29 -11.33
CA LEU A 137 -14.30 10.90 -11.93
C LEU A 137 -15.03 9.88 -11.04
N LEU A 138 -14.32 8.87 -10.53
CA LEU A 138 -14.85 7.88 -9.60
C LEU A 138 -15.33 8.52 -8.29
N ALA A 139 -14.60 9.51 -7.78
CA ALA A 139 -14.94 10.24 -6.56
C ALA A 139 -16.15 11.17 -6.72
N ARG A 140 -16.45 11.62 -7.94
CA ARG A 140 -17.62 12.48 -8.25
C ARG A 140 -18.91 11.69 -8.51
N GLY A 141 -18.85 10.37 -8.63
CA GLY A 141 -20.02 9.51 -8.83
C GLY A 141 -20.85 9.25 -7.57
N HIS A 142 -20.68 10.08 -6.52
CA HIS A 142 -21.35 9.97 -5.22
C HIS A 142 -22.11 11.25 -4.88
#